data_AF-A0A354EUE9-F1
#
_entry.id   AF-A0A354EUE9-F1
#
_cell.length_a   1.000
_cell.length_b   1.000
_cell.length_c   1.000
_cell.angle_alpha   90.00
_cell.angle_beta   90.00
_cell.angle_gamma   90.00
#
_symmetry.space_group_name_H-M   'P 1'
#
loop_
_entity.id
_entity.type
_entity.pdbx_description
1 polymer ?
#
loop_
_entity_poly.entity_id
_entity_poly.type
_entity_poly.pdbx_seq_one_letter_code
_entity_poly.pdbx_strand_id
1 'polypeptide(L)'
;MLRTAMGPAIAEAMADPVVIEIMVNPDGVLRLDRLGDGRVDTGVRLSSADVERIVRLVADHVRAEVHADAPIVSAELPGGGERFEGLLPPVATAPCFAIRKPAVKVHRLIDYVAGGMLAPVQADLLRRAVIDRKNILIAGGTSSGKTTFA
;
A
#
# COMPACT_ATOMS: atom_id res chain seq x y z
N MET A 1 3.51 -17.96 7.17
CA MET A 1 4.95 -18.03 7.49
C MET A 1 5.66 -16.69 7.25
N LEU A 2 5.55 -16.07 6.06
CA LEU A 2 6.23 -14.78 5.79
C LEU A 2 5.70 -13.63 6.68
N ARG A 3 4.38 -13.45 6.73
CA ARG A 3 3.74 -12.38 7.55
C ARG A 3 4.10 -12.45 9.03
N THR A 4 4.09 -13.66 9.59
CA THR A 4 4.46 -13.89 11.00
C THR A 4 5.95 -13.63 11.27
N ALA A 5 6.82 -13.83 10.28
CA ALA A 5 8.26 -13.57 10.41
C ALA A 5 8.62 -12.07 10.35
N MET A 6 7.70 -11.21 9.92
CA MET A 6 7.83 -9.76 9.94
C MET A 6 7.55 -9.16 11.33
N GLY A 7 6.98 -9.94 12.24
CA GLY A 7 6.66 -9.51 13.61
C GLY A 7 5.19 -9.13 13.81
N PRO A 8 4.74 -9.08 15.07
CA PRO A 8 3.31 -9.01 15.41
C PRO A 8 2.64 -7.70 14.95
N ALA A 9 3.30 -6.55 15.12
CA ALA A 9 2.72 -5.25 14.74
C ALA A 9 2.45 -5.16 13.23
N ILE A 10 3.36 -5.68 12.40
CA ILE A 10 3.19 -5.71 10.95
C ILE A 10 2.11 -6.72 10.57
N ALA A 11 2.08 -7.90 11.20
CA ALA A 11 1.05 -8.91 10.95
C ALA A 11 -0.36 -8.39 11.29
N GLU A 12 -0.51 -7.66 12.40
CA GLU A 12 -1.76 -7.01 12.81
C GLU A 12 -2.19 -5.94 11.80
N ALA A 13 -1.27 -5.06 11.39
CA ALA A 13 -1.55 -4.05 10.37
C ALA A 13 -1.92 -4.65 9.01
N MET A 14 -1.30 -5.78 8.63
CA MET A 14 -1.68 -6.51 7.42
C MET A 14 -3.11 -7.06 7.49
N ALA A 15 -3.55 -7.49 8.67
CA ALA A 15 -4.90 -8.01 8.89
C ALA A 15 -5.97 -6.90 8.96
N ASP A 16 -5.62 -5.68 9.37
CA ASP A 16 -6.56 -4.57 9.52
C ASP A 16 -7.12 -4.09 8.15
N PRO A 17 -8.43 -4.25 7.85
CA PRO A 17 -9.01 -3.86 6.58
C PRO A 17 -8.99 -2.36 6.29
N VAL A 18 -8.79 -1.49 7.28
CA VAL A 18 -8.69 -0.04 7.04
C VAL A 18 -7.26 0.42 6.75
N VAL A 19 -6.25 -0.42 6.96
CA VAL A 19 -4.86 -0.13 6.58
C VAL A 19 -4.69 -0.30 5.08
N ILE A 20 -4.14 0.72 4.42
CA ILE A 20 -3.86 0.79 2.99
C ILE A 20 -2.38 0.45 2.74
N GLU A 21 -1.49 1.05 3.54
CA GLU A 21 -0.04 0.92 3.38
C GLU A 21 0.65 0.79 4.75
N ILE A 22 1.69 -0.04 4.80
CA ILE A 22 2.52 -0.28 5.99
C ILE A 22 3.94 0.11 5.63
N MET A 23 4.54 1.05 6.36
CA MET A 23 5.86 1.59 6.03
C MET A 23 6.79 1.54 7.23
N VAL A 24 8.03 1.14 7.02
CA VAL A 24 9.12 1.40 7.96
C VAL A 24 10.15 2.24 7.25
N ASN A 25 10.31 3.49 7.68
CA ASN A 25 11.26 4.44 7.10
C ASN A 25 12.67 4.20 7.68
N PRO A 26 13.72 4.83 7.12
CA PRO A 26 15.09 4.70 7.62
C PRO A 26 15.30 5.12 9.09
N ASP A 27 14.36 5.86 9.68
CA ASP A 27 14.32 6.20 11.10
C ASP A 27 13.85 5.03 12.00
N GLY A 28 13.54 3.86 11.42
CA GLY A 28 13.05 2.67 12.11
C GLY A 28 11.59 2.77 12.55
N VAL A 29 10.90 3.86 12.23
CA VAL A 29 9.53 4.12 12.69
C VAL A 29 8.53 3.40 11.79
N LEU A 30 7.69 2.55 12.40
CA LEU A 30 6.55 1.93 11.74
C LEU A 30 5.39 2.92 11.63
N ARG A 31 5.00 3.23 10.40
CA ARG A 31 3.87 4.10 10.04
C ARG A 31 2.85 3.32 9.23
N LEU A 32 1.59 3.68 9.39
CA LEU A 32 0.48 3.13 8.61
C LEU A 32 -0.19 4.26 7.83
N ASP A 33 -0.55 4.01 6.57
CA ASP A 33 -1.57 4.82 5.89
C ASP A 33 -2.92 4.13 6.09
N ARG A 34 -3.87 4.84 6.71
CA ARG A 34 -5.20 4.30 7.04
C ARG A 34 -6.28 5.06 6.30
N LEU A 35 -7.30 4.33 5.86
CA LEU A 35 -8.48 4.90 5.22
C LEU A 35 -9.20 5.84 6.20
N GLY A 36 -9.23 7.14 5.88
CA GLY A 36 -9.89 8.17 6.68
C GLY A 36 -8.93 8.98 7.57
N ASP A 37 -7.91 8.33 8.14
CA ASP A 37 -6.96 8.99 9.06
C ASP A 37 -5.68 9.47 8.36
N GLY A 38 -5.38 8.94 7.18
CA GLY A 38 -4.11 9.18 6.49
C GLY A 38 -2.94 8.50 7.19
N ARG A 39 -1.76 9.14 7.18
CA ARG A 39 -0.53 8.59 7.74
C ARG A 39 -0.47 8.74 9.27
N VAL A 40 -0.29 7.63 9.96
CA VAL A 40 -0.25 7.53 11.43
C VAL A 40 1.06 6.87 11.88
N ASP A 41 1.71 7.43 12.90
CA ASP A 41 2.84 6.79 13.62
C ASP A 41 2.27 5.81 14.65
N THR A 42 2.74 4.57 14.63
CA THR A 42 2.26 3.52 15.53
C THR A 42 2.94 3.53 16.90
N GLY A 43 3.99 4.34 17.09
CA GLY A 43 4.88 4.30 18.25
C GLY A 43 5.84 3.11 18.26
N VAL A 44 5.66 2.12 17.37
CA VAL A 44 6.57 0.98 17.23
C VAL A 44 7.84 1.41 16.51
N ARG A 45 8.98 0.89 16.98
CA ARG A 45 10.31 1.13 16.43
C ARG A 45 10.98 -0.20 16.14
N LEU A 46 11.49 -0.37 14.92
CA LEU A 46 12.26 -1.54 14.52
C LEU A 46 13.74 -1.17 14.46
N SER A 47 14.60 -2.09 14.86
CA SER A 47 16.04 -1.92 14.70
C SER A 47 16.42 -2.01 13.21
N SER A 48 17.50 -1.34 12.81
CA SER A 48 18.03 -1.43 11.44
C SER A 48 18.24 -2.89 11.00
N ALA A 49 18.75 -3.73 11.92
CA ALA A 49 18.98 -5.15 11.68
C ALA A 49 17.67 -5.94 11.46
N ASP A 50 16.60 -5.62 12.20
CA ASP A 50 15.29 -6.25 11.99
C ASP A 50 14.68 -5.89 10.64
N VAL A 51 14.81 -4.61 10.25
CA VAL A 51 14.30 -4.13 8.96
C VAL A 51 15.07 -4.78 7.81
N GLU A 52 16.40 -4.82 7.87
CA GLU A 52 17.23 -5.52 6.89
C GLU A 52 16.89 -7.01 6.81
N ARG A 53 16.72 -7.67 7.97
CA ARG A 53 16.32 -9.09 8.01
C ARG A 53 15.00 -9.32 7.30
N ILE A 54 14.00 -8.44 7.48
CA ILE A 54 12.71 -8.53 6.80
C ILE A 54 12.88 -8.37 5.28
N VAL A 55 13.62 -7.35 4.84
CA VAL A 55 13.90 -7.11 3.41
C VAL A 55 14.56 -8.34 2.77
N ARG A 56 15.59 -8.90 3.41
CA ARG A 56 16.29 -10.11 2.94
C ARG A 56 15.39 -11.34 2.92
N LEU A 57 14.52 -11.50 3.92
CA LEU A 57 13.56 -12.59 3.99
C LEU A 57 12.51 -12.53 2.86
N VAL A 58 12.08 -11.33 2.47
CA VAL A 58 11.20 -11.17 1.30
C VAL A 58 11.96 -11.44 0.00
N ALA A 59 13.20 -10.95 -0.13
CA ALA A 59 14.04 -11.20 -1.30
C ALA A 59 14.26 -12.71 -1.53
N ASP A 60 14.62 -13.45 -0.48
CA ASP A 60 14.77 -14.91 -0.51
C ASP A 60 13.47 -15.60 -0.96
N HIS A 61 12.33 -15.16 -0.43
CA HIS A 61 11.02 -15.71 -0.80
C HIS A 61 10.70 -15.58 -2.29
N VAL A 62 11.08 -14.46 -2.92
CA VAL A 62 10.88 -14.23 -4.36
C VAL A 62 12.08 -14.63 -5.22
N ARG A 63 13.11 -15.26 -4.62
CA ARG A 63 14.37 -15.63 -5.28
C ARG A 63 15.08 -14.44 -5.95
N ALA A 64 15.02 -13.28 -5.30
CA ALA A 64 15.76 -12.10 -5.69
C ALA A 64 17.00 -11.92 -4.80
N GLU A 65 18.05 -11.34 -5.37
CA GLU A 65 19.23 -10.93 -4.62
C GLU A 65 19.00 -9.53 -4.04
N VAL A 66 19.48 -9.29 -2.82
CA VAL A 66 19.47 -7.96 -2.21
C VAL A 66 20.74 -7.73 -1.40
N HIS A 67 21.51 -6.72 -1.77
CA HIS A 67 22.79 -6.34 -1.15
C HIS A 67 23.20 -4.93 -1.59
N ALA A 68 24.34 -4.41 -1.13
CA ALA A 68 24.74 -3.03 -1.41
C ALA A 68 24.81 -2.69 -2.92
N ASP A 69 25.27 -3.63 -3.76
CA ASP A 69 25.33 -3.45 -5.22
C ASP A 69 23.98 -3.70 -5.94
N ALA A 70 23.01 -4.32 -5.26
CA ALA A 70 21.64 -4.54 -5.74
C ALA A 70 20.65 -4.25 -4.59
N PRO A 71 20.48 -2.98 -4.19
CA PRO A 71 19.91 -2.65 -2.88
C PRO A 71 18.39 -2.51 -2.88
N ILE A 72 17.72 -2.83 -3.99
CA ILE A 72 16.28 -2.66 -4.17
C ILE A 72 15.65 -4.03 -4.39
N VAL A 73 14.57 -4.32 -3.68
CA VAL A 73 13.76 -5.51 -3.90
C VAL A 73 12.28 -5.13 -4.07
N SER A 74 11.72 -5.55 -5.19
CA SER A 74 10.30 -5.44 -5.51
C SER A 74 9.67 -6.83 -5.51
N ALA A 75 8.56 -7.01 -4.80
CA ALA A 75 7.93 -8.32 -4.65
C ALA A 75 6.41 -8.23 -4.53
N GLU A 76 5.72 -9.31 -4.91
CA GLU A 76 4.34 -9.55 -4.51
C GLU A 76 4.34 -10.60 -3.39
N LEU A 77 3.73 -10.28 -2.25
CA LEU A 77 3.70 -11.14 -1.08
C LEU A 77 2.67 -12.27 -1.26
N PRO A 78 2.99 -13.48 -0.78
CA PRO A 78 2.15 -14.65 -0.96
C PRO A 78 0.82 -14.53 -0.19
N GLY A 79 -0.25 -15.02 -0.83
CA GLY A 79 -1.56 -15.24 -0.20
C GLY A 79 -2.50 -14.04 -0.16
N GLY A 80 -2.03 -12.82 -0.42
CA GLY A 80 -2.86 -11.62 -0.39
C GLY A 80 -2.61 -10.60 -1.50
N GLY A 81 -1.61 -10.80 -2.37
CA GLY A 81 -1.33 -9.89 -3.48
C GLY A 81 -0.81 -8.51 -3.03
N GLU A 82 -0.35 -8.38 -1.78
CA GLU A 82 0.29 -7.15 -1.31
C GLU A 82 1.61 -6.94 -2.05
N ARG A 83 1.88 -5.69 -2.44
CA ARG A 83 3.15 -5.32 -3.07
C ARG A 83 4.12 -4.87 -2.00
N PHE A 84 5.35 -5.35 -2.09
CA PHE A 84 6.45 -5.03 -1.20
C PHE A 84 7.55 -4.33 -1.99
N GLU A 85 8.07 -3.25 -1.42
CA GLU A 85 9.27 -2.54 -1.87
C GLU A 85 10.22 -2.41 -0.68
N GLY A 86 11.43 -2.96 -0.80
CA GLY A 86 12.48 -2.90 0.21
C GLY A 86 13.73 -2.24 -0.33
N LEU A 87 14.36 -1.41 0.50
CA LEU A 87 15.57 -0.67 0.15
C LEU A 87 16.64 -0.90 1.22
N LEU A 88 17.87 -1.13 0.78
CA LEU A 88 19.08 -1.17 1.61
C LEU A 88 19.99 0.03 1.30
N PRO A 89 20.96 0.36 2.16
CA PRO A 89 22.06 1.24 1.77
C PRO A 89 22.79 0.72 0.52
N PRO A 90 23.29 1.61 -0.36
CA PRO A 90 23.39 3.06 -0.18
C PRO A 90 22.20 3.89 -0.70
N VAL A 91 21.17 3.26 -1.31
CA VAL A 91 20.05 4.03 -1.90
C VAL A 91 19.11 4.63 -0.84
N ALA A 92 19.14 4.10 0.38
CA ALA A 92 18.52 4.66 1.57
C ALA A 92 19.57 4.86 2.68
N THR A 93 19.33 5.78 3.59
CA THR A 93 20.25 6.06 4.73
C THR A 93 20.32 4.93 5.75
N ALA A 94 19.28 4.09 5.80
CA ALA A 94 19.19 2.85 6.55
C ALA A 94 18.17 1.93 5.85
N PRO A 95 18.17 0.61 6.14
CA PRO A 95 17.17 -0.31 5.61
C PRO A 95 15.75 0.20 5.86
N CYS A 96 14.89 0.12 4.84
CA CYS A 96 13.50 0.54 4.92
C CYS A 96 12.63 -0.27 3.95
N PHE A 97 11.31 -0.28 4.17
CA PHE A 97 10.38 -0.93 3.25
C PHE A 97 8.98 -0.32 3.31
N ALA A 98 8.19 -0.60 2.28
CA ALA A 98 6.76 -0.35 2.23
C ALA A 98 6.01 -1.60 1.75
N ILE A 99 4.85 -1.85 2.35
CA ILE A 99 3.90 -2.89 1.95
C ILE A 99 2.59 -2.21 1.59
N ARG A 100 2.21 -2.27 0.32
CA ARG A 100 0.95 -1.74 -0.18
C ARG A 100 -0.06 -2.87 -0.35
N LYS A 101 -1.19 -2.75 0.33
CA LYS A 101 -2.28 -3.72 0.22
C LYS A 101 -3.03 -3.53 -1.10
N PRO A 102 -3.56 -4.60 -1.72
CA PRO A 102 -4.45 -4.46 -2.86
C PRO A 102 -5.69 -3.66 -2.46
N ALA A 103 -6.26 -2.91 -3.40
CA ALA A 103 -7.50 -2.19 -3.14
C ALA A 103 -8.62 -3.22 -2.84
N VAL A 104 -9.07 -3.26 -1.58
CA VAL A 104 -10.02 -4.29 -1.10
C VAL A 104 -11.47 -3.99 -1.53
N LYS A 105 -11.77 -2.77 -1.99
CA LYS A 105 -13.16 -2.34 -2.23
C LYS A 105 -13.32 -1.56 -3.53
N VAL A 106 -13.92 -2.22 -4.53
CA VAL A 106 -14.49 -1.55 -5.71
C VAL A 106 -15.82 -0.95 -5.29
N HIS A 107 -15.89 0.37 -5.24
CA HIS A 107 -17.15 1.09 -5.01
C HIS A 107 -17.86 1.27 -6.34
N ARG A 108 -19.12 0.84 -6.42
CA ARG A 108 -19.96 1.10 -7.60
C ARG A 108 -20.38 2.57 -7.58
N LEU A 109 -20.67 3.14 -8.74
CA LEU A 109 -21.20 4.51 -8.83
C LEU A 109 -22.41 4.76 -7.91
N ILE A 110 -23.27 3.75 -7.70
CA ILE A 110 -24.42 3.86 -6.79
C ILE A 110 -24.00 4.01 -5.32
N ASP A 111 -22.86 3.47 -4.92
CA ASP A 111 -22.36 3.58 -3.55
C ASP A 111 -21.87 5.02 -3.28
N TYR A 112 -21.35 5.72 -4.30
CA TYR A 112 -21.04 7.16 -4.24
C TYR A 112 -22.28 8.05 -4.19
N VAL A 113 -23.36 7.65 -4.88
CA VAL A 113 -24.65 8.34 -4.80
C VAL A 113 -25.26 8.18 -3.40
N ALA A 114 -25.25 6.96 -2.87
CA ALA A 114 -25.73 6.69 -1.51
C ALA A 114 -24.91 7.45 -0.45
N GLY A 115 -23.60 7.63 -0.68
CA GLY A 115 -22.72 8.43 0.17
C GLY A 115 -22.80 9.95 -0.04
N GLY A 116 -23.66 10.44 -0.94
CA GLY A 116 -23.81 11.88 -1.24
C GLY A 116 -22.63 12.52 -1.97
N MET A 117 -21.65 11.73 -2.42
CA MET A 117 -20.48 12.22 -3.18
C MET A 117 -20.82 12.49 -4.65
N LEU A 118 -21.84 11.81 -5.19
CA LEU A 118 -22.37 12.05 -6.53
C LEU A 118 -23.89 12.27 -6.46
N ALA A 119 -24.39 13.19 -7.28
CA ALA A 119 -25.82 13.20 -7.60
C ALA A 119 -26.16 12.02 -8.54
N PRO A 120 -27.39 11.46 -8.47
CA PRO A 120 -27.81 10.38 -9.37
C PRO A 120 -27.59 10.70 -10.86
N VAL A 121 -27.83 11.95 -11.26
CA VAL A 121 -27.62 12.42 -12.64
C VAL A 121 -26.15 12.39 -13.07
N GLN A 122 -25.22 12.63 -12.15
CA GLN A 122 -23.78 12.57 -12.44
C GLN A 122 -23.31 11.12 -12.63
N ALA A 123 -23.82 10.20 -11.81
CA ALA A 123 -23.54 8.77 -11.95
C ALA A 123 -24.05 8.22 -13.30
N ASP A 124 -25.26 8.61 -13.72
CA ASP A 124 -25.81 8.22 -15.02
C ASP A 124 -25.02 8.80 -16.20
N LEU A 125 -24.58 10.05 -16.09
CA LEU A 125 -23.75 10.69 -17.12
C LEU A 125 -22.41 9.96 -17.29
N LEU A 126 -21.74 9.62 -16.17
CA LEU A 126 -20.50 8.85 -16.20
C LEU A 126 -20.72 7.45 -16.77
N ARG A 127 -21.81 6.78 -16.40
CA ARG A 127 -22.16 5.45 -16.93
C ARG A 127 -22.30 5.48 -18.45
N ARG A 128 -23.02 6.47 -18.99
CA ARG A 128 -23.20 6.64 -20.44
C ARG A 128 -21.88 6.96 -21.12
N ALA A 129 -21.07 7.86 -20.55
CA ALA A 129 -19.75 8.19 -21.10
C ALA A 129 -18.83 6.96 -21.21
N VAL A 130 -18.86 6.04 -20.24
CA VAL A 130 -18.12 4.77 -20.31
C VAL A 130 -18.66 3.84 -21.40
N ILE A 131 -19.99 3.67 -21.47
CA ILE A 131 -20.64 2.85 -22.52
C ILE A 131 -20.29 3.38 -23.92
N ASP A 132 -20.31 4.70 -24.08
CA ASP A 132 -20.00 5.41 -25.33
C ASP A 132 -18.48 5.51 -25.60
N ARG A 133 -17.65 4.88 -24.75
CA ARG A 133 -16.17 4.88 -24.83
C ARG A 133 -15.56 6.27 -24.95
N LYS A 134 -16.11 7.24 -24.21
CA LYS A 134 -15.51 8.57 -24.10
C LYS A 134 -14.20 8.48 -23.31
N ASN A 135 -13.25 9.34 -23.64
CA ASN A 135 -12.04 9.51 -22.84
C ASN A 135 -12.40 10.30 -21.57
N ILE A 136 -12.13 9.73 -20.40
CA ILE A 136 -12.46 10.33 -19.09
C ILE A 136 -11.16 10.48 -18.29
N LEU A 137 -10.87 11.70 -17.84
CA LEU A 137 -9.76 11.99 -16.94
C LEU A 137 -10.30 12.19 -15.51
N ILE A 138 -9.81 11.39 -14.57
CA ILE A 138 -10.10 11.55 -13.15
C ILE A 138 -8.94 12.30 -12.50
N ALA A 139 -9.21 13.53 -12.03
CA ALA A 139 -8.23 14.43 -11.44
C ALA A 139 -8.58 14.76 -9.97
N GLY A 140 -7.58 15.20 -9.21
CA GLY A 140 -7.70 15.46 -7.77
C GLY A 140 -6.37 15.30 -7.01
N GLY A 141 -6.31 15.82 -5.79
CA GLY A 141 -5.10 15.77 -4.94
C GLY A 141 -4.67 14.36 -4.53
N THR A 142 -3.47 14.22 -3.97
CA THR A 142 -2.99 12.94 -3.42
C THR A 142 -3.97 12.40 -2.38
N SER A 143 -4.23 11.09 -2.40
CA SER A 143 -5.22 10.43 -1.53
C SER A 143 -6.70 10.84 -1.70
N SER A 144 -7.06 11.56 -2.78
CA SER A 144 -8.46 11.97 -3.03
C SER A 144 -9.39 10.87 -3.58
N GLY A 145 -9.00 9.59 -3.50
CA GLY A 145 -9.82 8.46 -3.97
C GLY A 145 -9.88 8.24 -5.50
N LYS A 146 -9.01 8.88 -6.30
CA LYS A 146 -9.02 8.75 -7.78
C LYS A 146 -8.92 7.32 -8.27
N THR A 147 -7.96 6.55 -7.73
CA THR A 147 -7.74 5.14 -8.12
C THR A 147 -8.91 4.24 -7.73
N THR A 148 -9.66 4.63 -6.70
CA THR A 148 -10.87 3.92 -6.27
C THR A 148 -12.07 4.26 -7.16
N PHE A 149 -12.11 5.49 -7.69
CA PHE A 149 -13.21 5.97 -8.52
C PHE A 149 -13.07 5.59 -10.01
N ALA A 150 -11.84 5.43 -10.49
CA ALA A 150 -11.52 5.00 -11.86
C ALA A 150 -11.85 3.52 -12.08
#